data_AF-A0A1X7T457-F1
#
_entry.id   AF-A0A1X7T457-F1
#
_cell.length_a   1.000
_cell.length_b   1.000
_cell.length_c   1.000
_cell.angle_alpha   90.00
_cell.angle_beta   90.00
_cell.angle_gamma   90.00
#
_symmetry.space_group_name_H-M   'P 1'
#
loop_
_entity.id
_entity.type
_entity.pdbx_description
1 polymer ?
#
loop_
_entity_poly.entity_id
_entity_poly.type
_entity_poly.pdbx_seq_one_letter_code
_entity_poly.pdbx_strand_id
1 'polypeptide(L)'
;MATKPSSSSSPGLLKLEEQLTCPGCLDHYTNPKTLPCLHSFCEHCLEGLPLDKKNETYYLSCPTCRHCTELPEEGAGAFPVAFTLNNLKEMQSLLNKTAALPNPQETTCSDHGKPLELFCETCNALICVSCQFGDHKNHQYELVTDSYAKHCQKLRECLLPVEGKKEALKKVLSALAERESEIRERGEGVLEEIREMVEEMINVLRQSERKLTEQAKRVTDDKLKMLSEQMKSAEMSLSVLEDVEDY
;
A
#
# COMPACT_ATOMS: atom_id res chain seq x y z
N MET A 1 -33.64 36.10 -22.09
CA MET A 1 -32.68 35.37 -22.94
C MET A 1 -31.43 35.12 -22.12
N ALA A 2 -31.20 33.88 -21.71
CA ALA A 2 -29.96 33.45 -21.07
C ALA A 2 -29.66 32.04 -21.59
N THR A 3 -28.69 31.96 -22.48
CA THR A 3 -28.17 30.72 -23.08
C THR A 3 -27.38 29.96 -22.03
N LYS A 4 -27.88 28.79 -21.61
CA LYS A 4 -27.10 27.80 -20.85
C LYS A 4 -26.15 27.07 -21.82
N PRO A 5 -24.86 26.92 -21.51
CA PRO A 5 -24.00 26.02 -22.27
C PRO A 5 -24.34 24.57 -21.87
N SER A 6 -24.71 23.79 -22.87
CA SER A 6 -24.92 22.34 -22.79
C SER A 6 -23.61 21.62 -23.03
N SER A 7 -22.97 21.13 -21.98
CA SER A 7 -21.85 20.17 -22.06
C SER A 7 -22.30 18.83 -21.49
N SER A 8 -22.89 17.98 -22.34
CA SER A 8 -23.21 16.59 -21.99
C SER A 8 -22.03 15.70 -22.37
N SER A 9 -20.98 15.71 -21.58
CA SER A 9 -19.89 14.74 -21.68
C SER A 9 -20.35 13.40 -21.09
N SER A 10 -20.06 12.28 -21.76
CA SER A 10 -20.44 10.94 -21.29
C SER A 10 -19.70 10.59 -19.98
N PRO A 11 -20.28 9.75 -19.09
CA PRO A 11 -19.68 9.44 -17.78
C PRO A 11 -18.28 8.80 -17.85
N GLY A 12 -17.95 8.16 -18.98
CA GLY A 12 -16.62 7.57 -19.21
C GLY A 12 -15.53 8.58 -19.59
N LEU A 13 -15.89 9.69 -20.23
CA LEU A 13 -14.96 10.75 -20.64
C LEU A 13 -14.47 11.57 -19.44
N LEU A 14 -15.37 11.88 -18.49
CA LEU A 14 -15.05 12.61 -17.26
C LEU A 14 -14.03 11.85 -16.39
N LYS A 15 -14.16 10.53 -16.33
CA LYS A 15 -13.25 9.65 -15.55
C LYS A 15 -11.86 9.54 -16.17
N LEU A 16 -11.72 9.77 -17.48
CA LEU A 16 -10.44 9.77 -18.18
C LEU A 16 -9.75 11.14 -18.09
N GLU A 17 -10.51 12.24 -18.08
CA GLU A 17 -10.00 13.59 -17.82
C GLU A 17 -9.32 13.67 -16.45
N GLU A 18 -9.96 13.15 -15.40
CA GLU A 18 -9.38 13.09 -14.06
C GLU A 18 -8.06 12.30 -14.01
N GLN A 19 -7.93 11.24 -14.83
CA GLN A 19 -6.71 10.42 -14.90
C GLN A 19 -5.56 11.08 -15.68
N LEU A 20 -5.84 12.18 -16.39
CA LEU A 20 -4.87 12.94 -17.18
C LEU A 20 -4.50 14.30 -16.57
N THR A 21 -5.01 14.57 -15.38
CA THR A 21 -4.71 15.76 -14.58
C THR A 21 -3.58 15.48 -13.60
N CYS A 22 -2.61 16.39 -13.57
CA CYS A 22 -1.52 16.38 -12.63
C CYS A 22 -2.02 16.82 -11.24
N PRO A 23 -1.82 16.02 -10.17
CA PRO A 23 -2.23 16.39 -8.82
C PRO A 23 -1.41 17.56 -8.22
N GLY A 24 -0.30 17.94 -8.85
CA GLY A 24 0.52 19.08 -8.43
C GLY A 24 -0.03 20.44 -8.89
N CYS A 25 -0.27 20.60 -10.20
CA CYS A 25 -0.79 21.85 -10.77
C CYS A 25 -2.31 21.85 -11.00
N LEU A 26 -2.98 20.70 -10.83
CA LEU A 26 -4.40 20.50 -11.13
C LEU A 26 -4.77 20.78 -12.59
N ASP A 27 -3.77 20.70 -13.48
CA ASP A 27 -3.89 20.89 -14.92
C ASP A 27 -3.41 19.63 -15.66
N HIS A 28 -3.63 19.55 -16.97
CA HIS A 28 -3.18 18.41 -17.76
C HIS A 28 -1.67 18.19 -17.64
N TYR A 29 -1.26 16.91 -17.56
CA TYR A 29 0.16 16.58 -17.46
C TYR A 29 0.97 17.24 -18.59
N THR A 30 2.11 17.82 -18.25
CA THR A 30 3.08 18.35 -19.21
C THR A 30 4.44 17.77 -18.85
N ASN A 31 5.05 17.03 -19.78
CA ASN A 31 6.24 16.20 -19.56
C ASN A 31 6.20 15.41 -18.23
N PRO A 32 5.25 14.47 -18.07
CA PRO A 32 5.06 13.79 -16.80
C PRO A 32 6.22 12.86 -16.45
N LYS A 33 6.69 12.95 -15.21
CA LYS A 33 7.76 12.14 -14.62
C LYS A 33 7.19 11.22 -13.54
N THR A 34 7.64 9.98 -13.50
CA THR A 34 7.17 8.96 -12.55
C THR A 34 8.18 8.77 -11.42
N LEU A 35 7.72 8.96 -10.18
CA LEU A 35 8.51 8.70 -8.98
C LEU A 35 8.58 7.18 -8.68
N PRO A 36 9.52 6.71 -7.84
CA PRO A 36 9.60 5.30 -7.41
C PRO A 36 8.35 4.77 -6.72
N CYS A 37 7.55 5.66 -6.11
CA CYS A 37 6.23 5.32 -5.56
C CYS A 37 5.12 5.20 -6.63
N LEU A 38 5.48 5.25 -7.92
CA LEU A 38 4.62 5.13 -9.11
C LEU A 38 3.61 6.27 -9.32
N HIS A 39 3.64 7.31 -8.49
CA HIS A 39 2.90 8.54 -8.77
C HIS A 39 3.63 9.38 -9.81
N SER A 40 2.85 10.02 -10.68
CA SER A 40 3.38 10.87 -11.75
C SER A 40 2.98 12.32 -11.53
N PHE A 41 3.87 13.23 -11.92
CA PHE A 41 3.69 14.69 -11.83
C PHE A 41 4.35 15.33 -13.05
N CYS A 42 3.95 16.56 -13.41
CA CYS A 42 4.71 17.32 -14.40
C CYS A 42 6.15 17.56 -13.90
N GLU A 43 7.13 17.59 -14.80
CA GLU A 43 8.52 17.90 -14.45
C GLU A 43 8.64 19.21 -13.67
N HIS A 44 8.05 20.29 -14.18
CA HIS A 44 8.02 21.59 -13.49
C HIS A 44 7.33 21.55 -12.11
N CYS A 45 6.37 20.64 -11.91
CA CYS A 45 5.72 20.47 -10.61
C CYS A 45 6.67 19.80 -9.62
N LEU A 46 7.52 18.86 -10.06
CA LEU A 46 8.54 18.23 -9.23
C LEU A 46 9.68 19.19 -8.89
N GLU A 47 10.09 20.03 -9.85
CA GLU A 47 11.12 21.07 -9.64
C GLU A 47 10.69 22.12 -8.61
N GLY A 48 9.38 22.39 -8.51
CA GLY A 48 8.81 23.31 -7.53
C GLY A 48 8.58 22.73 -6.13
N LEU A 49 8.87 21.44 -5.90
CA LEU A 49 8.69 20.83 -4.59
C LEU A 49 9.79 21.23 -3.61
N PRO A 50 9.46 21.36 -2.31
CA PRO A 50 10.47 21.58 -1.28
C PRO A 50 11.43 20.37 -1.21
N LEU A 51 12.72 20.66 -1.15
CA LEU A 51 13.79 19.66 -1.06
C LEU A 51 14.39 19.62 0.34
N ASP A 52 14.54 18.41 0.88
CA ASP A 52 15.25 18.14 2.12
C ASP A 52 16.70 17.75 1.82
N LYS A 53 17.68 18.43 2.43
CA LYS A 53 19.10 18.08 2.28
C LYS A 53 19.58 17.22 3.45
N LYS A 54 20.13 16.05 3.18
CA LYS A 54 20.76 15.16 4.17
C LYS A 54 22.06 14.61 3.60
N ASN A 55 23.18 14.71 4.32
CA ASN A 55 24.47 14.15 3.90
C ASN A 55 24.85 14.45 2.43
N GLU A 56 24.67 15.70 2.01
CA GLU A 56 24.93 16.19 0.64
C GLU A 56 23.99 15.68 -0.46
N THR A 57 23.03 14.80 -0.17
CA THR A 57 21.96 14.38 -1.09
C THR A 57 20.66 15.14 -0.84
N TYR A 58 19.87 15.33 -1.91
CA TYR A 58 18.58 16.01 -1.87
C TYR A 58 17.44 15.00 -1.97
N TYR A 59 16.38 15.20 -1.19
CA TYR A 59 15.19 14.36 -1.18
C TYR A 59 13.93 15.17 -1.42
N LEU A 60 12.98 14.59 -2.13
CA LEU A 60 11.64 15.15 -2.35
C LEU A 60 10.57 14.23 -1.76
N SER A 61 9.50 14.81 -1.24
CA SER A 61 8.36 14.07 -0.70
C SER A 61 7.21 14.06 -1.71
N CYS A 62 6.73 12.87 -2.09
CA CYS A 62 5.60 12.74 -3.00
C CYS A 62 4.32 13.40 -2.40
N PRO A 63 3.67 14.36 -3.09
CA PRO A 63 2.45 15.01 -2.60
C PRO A 63 1.28 14.04 -2.34
N THR A 64 1.21 12.94 -3.08
CA THR A 64 0.08 11.99 -3.02
C THR A 64 0.22 10.98 -1.88
N CYS A 65 1.42 10.42 -1.68
CA CYS A 65 1.63 9.31 -0.74
C CYS A 65 2.69 9.58 0.33
N ARG A 66 3.35 10.75 0.30
CA ARG A 66 4.43 11.17 1.21
C ARG A 66 5.67 10.28 1.20
N HIS A 67 5.82 9.42 0.20
CA HIS A 67 7.04 8.65 0.00
C HIS A 67 8.21 9.60 -0.31
N CYS A 68 9.30 9.49 0.46
CA CYS A 68 10.52 10.25 0.24
C CYS A 68 11.38 9.59 -0.83
N THR A 69 11.74 10.34 -1.85
CA THR A 69 12.54 9.89 -2.98
C THR A 69 13.83 10.70 -3.06
N GLU A 70 14.95 10.03 -3.30
CA GLU A 70 16.22 10.70 -3.59
C GLU A 70 16.15 11.38 -4.95
N LEU A 71 16.55 12.66 -5.01
CA LEU A 71 16.61 13.41 -6.24
C LEU A 71 17.89 13.01 -7.00
N PRO A 72 17.79 12.58 -8.27
CA PRO A 72 18.97 12.31 -9.09
C PRO A 72 19.88 13.54 -9.22
N GLU A 73 21.17 13.33 -9.47
CA GLU A 73 22.14 14.44 -9.67
C GLU A 73 21.74 15.38 -10.81
N GLU A 74 21.10 14.82 -11.84
CA GLU A 74 20.56 15.53 -13.00
C GLU A 74 19.21 16.23 -12.74
N GLY A 75 18.69 16.17 -11.52
CA GLY A 75 17.45 16.80 -11.09
C GLY A 75 16.19 16.00 -11.41
N ALA A 76 15.02 16.65 -11.29
CA ALA A 76 13.71 16.01 -11.47
C ALA A 76 13.47 15.52 -12.91
N GLY A 77 14.18 16.09 -13.89
CA GLY A 77 14.13 15.67 -15.29
C GLY A 77 14.63 14.24 -15.54
N ALA A 78 15.48 13.70 -14.67
CA ALA A 78 16.03 12.36 -14.81
C ALA A 78 15.08 11.23 -14.41
N PHE A 79 13.94 11.55 -13.79
CA PHE A 79 12.92 10.53 -13.54
C PHE A 79 12.32 10.01 -14.86
N PRO A 80 11.91 8.72 -14.90
CA PRO A 80 11.30 8.14 -16.08
C PRO A 80 10.07 8.91 -16.55
N VAL A 81 9.93 9.10 -17.86
CA VAL A 81 8.72 9.70 -18.44
C VAL A 81 7.55 8.72 -18.30
N ALA A 82 6.39 9.23 -17.86
CA ALA A 82 5.18 8.44 -17.74
C ALA A 82 4.55 8.16 -19.12
N PHE A 83 5.11 7.19 -19.84
CA PHE A 83 4.69 6.82 -21.20
C PHE A 83 3.19 6.49 -21.31
N THR A 84 2.63 5.86 -20.26
CA THR A 84 1.21 5.53 -20.17
C THR A 84 0.31 6.76 -20.22
N LEU A 85 0.70 7.88 -19.59
CA LEU A 85 -0.06 9.12 -19.59
C LEU A 85 -0.05 9.79 -20.97
N ASN A 86 1.06 9.69 -21.71
CA ASN A 86 1.12 10.23 -23.07
C ASN A 86 0.22 9.45 -24.03
N ASN A 87 0.22 8.11 -23.93
CA ASN A 87 -0.67 7.27 -24.73
C ASN A 87 -2.15 7.52 -24.39
N LEU A 88 -2.47 7.71 -23.10
CA LEU A 88 -3.83 8.01 -22.66
C LEU A 88 -4.32 9.37 -23.19
N LYS A 89 -3.46 10.40 -23.26
CA LYS A 89 -3.80 11.68 -23.89
C LYS A 89 -4.07 11.55 -25.38
N GLU A 90 -3.26 10.76 -26.09
CA GLU A 90 -3.47 10.52 -27.52
C GLU A 90 -4.80 9.81 -27.76
N MET A 91 -5.12 8.78 -26.96
CA MET A 91 -6.42 8.11 -27.01
C MET A 91 -7.59 9.05 -26.68
N GLN A 92 -7.45 9.92 -25.66
CA GLN A 92 -8.47 10.91 -25.33
C GLN A 92 -8.68 11.91 -26.49
N SER A 93 -7.61 12.36 -27.14
CA SER A 93 -7.70 13.23 -28.32
C SER A 93 -8.48 12.56 -29.46
N LEU A 94 -8.25 11.27 -29.70
CA LEU A 94 -9.00 10.49 -30.69
C LEU A 94 -10.48 10.35 -30.30
N LEU A 95 -10.77 10.04 -29.03
CA LEU A 95 -12.15 9.92 -28.53
C LEU A 95 -12.92 11.25 -28.60
N ASN A 96 -12.29 12.36 -28.25
CA ASN A 96 -12.89 13.69 -28.33
C ASN A 96 -13.17 14.11 -29.79
N LYS A 97 -12.30 13.73 -30.73
CA LYS A 97 -12.55 13.93 -32.18
C LYS A 97 -13.74 13.11 -32.68
N THR A 98 -13.97 11.92 -32.14
CA THR A 98 -15.12 11.08 -32.50
C THR A 98 -16.44 11.51 -31.85
N ALA A 99 -16.40 12.18 -30.69
CA ALA A 99 -17.60 12.60 -29.96
C ALA A 99 -18.28 13.87 -30.53
N ALA A 100 -17.60 14.63 -31.39
CA ALA A 100 -18.09 15.90 -31.94
C ALA A 100 -18.82 15.77 -33.30
N LEU A 101 -18.99 14.56 -33.85
CA LEU A 101 -19.64 14.33 -35.15
C LEU A 101 -20.94 13.52 -34.99
N PRO A 102 -22.09 14.00 -35.48
CA PRO A 102 -23.38 13.28 -35.39
C PRO A 102 -23.51 12.01 -36.25
N ASN A 103 -22.43 11.53 -36.87
CA ASN A 103 -22.47 10.39 -37.78
C ASN A 103 -21.16 9.59 -37.63
N PRO A 104 -21.16 8.24 -37.70
CA PRO A 104 -19.93 7.48 -37.88
C PRO A 104 -19.39 7.85 -39.26
N GLN A 105 -18.54 8.88 -39.34
CA GLN A 105 -17.89 9.20 -40.60
C GLN A 105 -17.00 8.03 -40.95
N GLU A 106 -17.28 7.42 -42.10
CA GLU A 106 -16.37 6.52 -42.78
C GLU A 106 -15.00 7.19 -42.80
N THR A 107 -14.06 6.66 -42.02
CA THR A 107 -12.69 7.19 -41.99
C THR A 107 -12.13 7.07 -43.40
N THR A 108 -11.71 8.18 -43.98
CA THR A 108 -11.21 8.23 -45.36
C THR A 108 -9.69 8.26 -45.39
N CYS A 109 -9.11 7.64 -46.41
CA CYS A 109 -7.68 7.60 -46.66
C CYS A 109 -7.15 9.00 -46.98
N SER A 110 -6.09 9.42 -46.30
CA SER A 110 -5.49 10.75 -46.49
C SER A 110 -4.94 11.00 -47.89
N ASP A 111 -4.43 9.96 -48.56
CA ASP A 111 -3.79 10.10 -49.88
C ASP A 111 -4.80 10.00 -51.03
N HIS A 112 -5.92 9.30 -50.82
CA HIS A 112 -6.85 8.94 -51.89
C HIS A 112 -8.28 9.46 -51.68
N GLY A 113 -8.62 9.97 -50.50
CA GLY A 113 -9.96 10.45 -50.15
C GLY A 113 -11.06 9.39 -50.15
N LYS A 114 -10.70 8.10 -50.16
CA LYS A 114 -11.62 6.95 -50.24
C LYS A 114 -11.80 6.27 -48.88
N PRO A 115 -12.91 5.58 -48.63
CA PRO A 115 -13.15 4.84 -47.38
C PRO A 115 -12.03 3.84 -47.04
N LEU A 116 -11.67 3.77 -45.75
CA LEU A 116 -10.73 2.79 -45.20
C LEU A 116 -11.45 1.47 -44.88
N GLU A 117 -11.50 0.58 -45.85
CA GLU A 117 -12.24 -0.69 -45.76
C GLU A 117 -11.34 -1.90 -45.47
N LEU A 118 -10.02 -1.71 -45.52
CA LEU A 118 -9.04 -2.80 -45.40
C LEU A 118 -8.08 -2.55 -44.26
N PHE A 119 -7.68 -3.64 -43.60
CA PHE A 119 -6.62 -3.64 -42.61
C PHE A 119 -5.39 -4.34 -43.21
N CYS A 120 -4.28 -3.62 -43.31
CA CYS A 120 -3.00 -4.17 -43.73
C CYS A 120 -2.27 -4.78 -42.53
N GLU A 121 -2.12 -6.11 -42.53
CA GLU A 121 -1.45 -6.85 -41.45
C GLU A 121 0.04 -6.55 -41.38
N THR A 122 0.69 -6.34 -42.54
CA THR A 122 2.13 -6.07 -42.60
C THR A 122 2.48 -4.71 -41.99
N CYS A 123 1.62 -3.70 -42.18
CA CYS A 123 1.84 -2.34 -41.70
C CYS A 123 1.06 -2.03 -40.41
N ASN A 124 0.22 -2.95 -39.96
CA ASN A 124 -0.69 -2.77 -38.82
C ASN A 124 -1.53 -1.48 -38.95
N ALA A 125 -2.09 -1.21 -40.14
CA ALA A 125 -2.73 0.05 -40.48
C ALA A 125 -4.01 -0.14 -41.31
N LEU A 126 -4.96 0.79 -41.17
CA LEU A 126 -6.15 0.87 -42.02
C LEU A 126 -5.79 1.54 -43.35
N ILE A 127 -6.20 0.93 -44.46
CA ILE A 127 -5.93 1.41 -45.83
C ILE A 127 -7.21 1.41 -46.68
N CYS A 128 -7.24 2.21 -47.75
CA CYS A 128 -8.31 2.12 -48.74
C CYS A 128 -7.94 1.14 -49.86
N VAL A 129 -8.91 0.79 -50.71
CA VAL A 129 -8.72 -0.14 -51.83
C VAL A 129 -7.65 0.35 -52.82
N SER A 130 -7.47 1.67 -52.98
CA SER A 130 -6.47 2.23 -53.89
C SER A 130 -5.03 2.11 -53.38
N CYS A 131 -4.81 2.05 -52.07
CA CYS A 131 -3.48 1.82 -51.47
C CYS A 131 -2.88 0.47 -51.89
N GLN A 132 -3.70 -0.51 -52.26
CA GLN A 132 -3.25 -1.81 -52.77
C GLN A 132 -2.46 -1.71 -54.08
N PHE A 133 -2.63 -0.64 -54.86
CA PHE A 133 -1.91 -0.49 -56.13
C PHE A 133 -0.62 0.33 -55.99
N GLY A 134 -0.41 0.95 -54.83
CA GLY A 134 0.77 1.76 -54.50
C GLY A 134 1.58 1.12 -53.38
N ASP A 135 1.63 1.80 -52.24
CA ASP A 135 2.55 1.49 -51.13
C ASP A 135 2.29 0.12 -50.47
N HIS A 136 1.11 -0.49 -50.68
CA HIS A 136 0.74 -1.78 -50.09
C HIS A 136 0.62 -2.92 -51.11
N LYS A 137 1.22 -2.78 -52.29
CA LYS A 137 1.07 -3.74 -53.41
C LYS A 137 1.40 -5.19 -53.10
N ASN A 138 2.37 -5.43 -52.23
CA ASN A 138 2.82 -6.77 -51.86
C ASN A 138 2.58 -7.09 -50.37
N HIS A 139 1.72 -6.32 -49.70
CA HIS A 139 1.41 -6.54 -48.28
C HIS A 139 0.18 -7.43 -48.12
N GLN A 140 0.09 -8.09 -46.98
CA GLN A 140 -1.10 -8.85 -46.61
C GLN A 140 -2.15 -7.89 -46.04
N TYR A 141 -3.38 -7.99 -46.52
CA TYR A 141 -4.51 -7.21 -46.04
C TYR A 141 -5.81 -8.01 -46.10
N GLU A 142 -6.73 -7.67 -45.22
CA GLU A 142 -8.08 -8.25 -45.14
C GLU A 142 -9.11 -7.14 -44.94
N LEU A 143 -10.40 -7.46 -45.11
CA LEU A 143 -11.47 -6.52 -44.75
C LEU A 143 -11.40 -6.19 -43.25
N VAL A 144 -11.67 -4.93 -42.92
CA VAL A 144 -11.66 -4.47 -41.52
C VAL A 144 -12.62 -5.29 -40.67
N THR A 145 -13.78 -5.67 -41.21
CA THR A 145 -14.77 -6.51 -40.51
C THR A 145 -14.21 -7.87 -40.11
N ASP A 146 -13.41 -8.48 -40.98
CA ASP A 146 -12.86 -9.82 -40.79
C ASP A 146 -11.67 -9.79 -39.83
N SER A 147 -10.79 -8.80 -40.01
CA SER A 147 -9.66 -8.54 -39.11
C SER A 147 -10.14 -8.16 -37.71
N TYR A 148 -11.20 -7.35 -37.60
CA TYR A 148 -11.77 -6.93 -36.32
C TYR A 148 -12.24 -8.12 -35.49
N ALA A 149 -12.97 -9.05 -36.09
CA ALA A 149 -13.44 -10.25 -35.41
C ALA A 149 -12.25 -11.11 -34.90
N LYS A 150 -11.25 -11.35 -35.77
CA LYS A 150 -10.04 -12.10 -35.43
C LYS A 150 -9.24 -11.43 -34.30
N HIS A 151 -9.04 -10.12 -34.36
CA HIS A 151 -8.31 -9.38 -33.33
C HIS A 151 -9.07 -9.36 -32.00
N CYS A 152 -10.39 -9.14 -32.02
CA CYS A 152 -11.22 -9.23 -30.82
C CYS A 152 -11.14 -10.61 -30.16
N GLN A 153 -11.12 -11.66 -30.97
CA GLN A 153 -10.95 -13.03 -30.48
C GLN A 153 -9.57 -13.24 -29.87
N LYS A 154 -8.49 -12.89 -30.56
CA LYS A 154 -7.11 -12.99 -30.03
C LYS A 154 -6.95 -12.22 -28.73
N LEU A 155 -7.48 -11.01 -28.63
CA LEU A 155 -7.46 -10.22 -27.40
C LEU A 155 -8.19 -10.95 -26.26
N ARG A 156 -9.36 -11.53 -26.53
CA ARG A 156 -10.11 -12.31 -25.54
C ARG A 156 -9.32 -13.53 -25.08
N GLU A 157 -8.69 -14.25 -26.00
CA GLU A 157 -7.82 -15.40 -25.71
C GLU A 157 -6.61 -14.98 -24.85
N CYS A 158 -5.96 -13.85 -25.16
CA CYS A 158 -4.87 -13.32 -24.35
C CYS A 158 -5.31 -12.81 -22.96
N LEU A 159 -6.56 -12.36 -22.81
CA LEU A 159 -7.11 -11.91 -21.54
C LEU A 159 -7.50 -13.07 -20.60
N LEU A 160 -7.86 -14.24 -21.14
CA LEU A 160 -8.24 -15.40 -20.33
C LEU A 160 -7.16 -15.82 -19.30
N PRO A 161 -5.86 -15.95 -19.66
CA PRO A 161 -4.80 -16.22 -18.68
C PRO A 161 -4.65 -15.14 -17.60
N VAL A 162 -4.89 -13.88 -17.94
CA VAL A 162 -4.78 -12.76 -17.00
C VAL A 162 -5.88 -12.83 -15.96
N GLU A 163 -7.12 -13.12 -16.38
CA GLU A 163 -8.23 -13.31 -15.44
C GLU A 163 -7.98 -14.54 -14.54
N GLY A 164 -7.43 -15.63 -15.10
CA GLY A 164 -7.00 -16.78 -14.31
C GLY A 164 -5.93 -16.43 -13.26
N LYS A 165 -4.90 -15.65 -13.63
CA LYS A 165 -3.88 -15.17 -12.69
C LYS A 165 -4.46 -14.26 -11.61
N LYS A 166 -5.41 -13.40 -11.96
CA LYS A 166 -6.11 -12.52 -11.01
C LYS A 166 -6.88 -13.33 -9.98
N GLU A 167 -7.62 -14.35 -10.41
CA GLU A 167 -8.32 -15.26 -9.49
C GLU A 167 -7.36 -16.07 -8.61
N ALA A 168 -6.23 -16.52 -9.17
CA ALA A 168 -5.18 -17.17 -8.38
C ALA A 168 -4.60 -16.24 -7.31
N LEU A 169 -4.30 -14.98 -7.66
CA LEU A 169 -3.81 -13.98 -6.71
C LEU A 169 -4.83 -13.68 -5.61
N LYS A 170 -6.12 -13.60 -5.93
CA LYS A 170 -7.17 -13.45 -4.90
C LYS A 170 -7.16 -14.60 -3.90
N LYS A 171 -7.00 -15.85 -4.36
CA LYS A 171 -6.88 -17.03 -3.48
C LYS A 171 -5.62 -16.99 -2.61
N VAL A 172 -4.50 -16.51 -3.16
CA VAL A 172 -3.27 -16.32 -2.37
C VAL A 172 -3.49 -15.25 -1.31
N LEU A 173 -4.12 -14.12 -1.65
CA LEU A 173 -4.41 -13.05 -0.69
C LEU A 173 -5.32 -13.52 0.45
N SER A 174 -6.37 -14.31 0.15
CA SER A 174 -7.22 -14.88 1.20
C SER A 174 -6.46 -15.84 2.11
N ALA A 175 -5.64 -16.73 1.54
CA ALA A 175 -4.82 -17.66 2.31
C ALA A 175 -3.78 -16.94 3.19
N LEU A 176 -3.20 -15.83 2.71
CA LEU A 176 -2.29 -15.01 3.50
C LEU A 176 -3.01 -14.31 4.66
N ALA A 177 -4.22 -13.81 4.45
CA ALA A 177 -5.02 -13.19 5.51
C ALA A 177 -5.40 -14.20 6.62
N GLU A 178 -5.77 -15.43 6.24
CA GLU A 178 -6.01 -16.52 7.19
C GLU A 178 -4.74 -16.82 8.01
N ARG A 179 -3.59 -16.96 7.33
CA ARG A 179 -2.30 -17.22 8.00
C ARG A 179 -1.88 -16.11 8.94
N GLU A 180 -2.10 -14.86 8.57
CA GLU A 180 -1.83 -13.71 9.42
C GLU A 180 -2.70 -13.75 10.69
N SER A 181 -3.97 -14.14 10.57
CA SER A 181 -4.86 -14.33 11.72
C SER A 181 -4.37 -15.45 12.64
N GLU A 182 -4.00 -16.61 12.09
CA GLU A 182 -3.46 -17.73 12.87
C GLU A 182 -2.18 -17.34 13.63
N ILE A 183 -1.28 -16.57 12.99
CA ILE A 183 -0.05 -16.11 13.63
C ILE A 183 -0.36 -15.15 14.79
N ARG A 184 -1.31 -14.23 14.61
CA ARG A 184 -1.74 -13.31 15.67
C ARG A 184 -2.30 -14.07 16.87
N GLU A 185 -3.26 -14.96 16.63
CA GLU A 185 -3.91 -15.74 17.69
C GLU A 185 -2.89 -16.59 18.46
N ARG A 186 -1.98 -17.27 17.75
CA ARG A 186 -0.88 -18.01 18.39
C ARG A 186 0.05 -17.11 19.19
N GLY A 187 0.36 -15.93 18.68
CA GLY A 187 1.20 -14.95 19.38
C GLY A 187 0.55 -14.47 20.68
N GLU A 188 -0.75 -14.15 20.64
CA GLU A 188 -1.54 -13.78 21.82
C GLU A 188 -1.61 -14.92 22.84
N GLY A 189 -1.81 -16.16 22.39
CA GLY A 189 -1.82 -17.35 23.25
C GLY A 189 -0.51 -17.55 24.01
N VAL A 190 0.63 -17.46 23.33
CA VAL A 190 1.96 -17.56 23.99
C VAL A 190 2.16 -16.45 25.01
N LEU A 191 1.70 -15.23 24.73
CA LEU A 191 1.81 -14.12 25.69
C LEU A 191 0.93 -14.34 26.93
N GLU A 192 -0.24 -14.97 26.79
CA GLU A 192 -1.09 -15.34 27.93
C GLU A 192 -0.43 -16.47 28.75
N GLU A 193 0.09 -17.52 28.11
CA GLU A 193 0.79 -18.60 28.80
C GLU A 193 1.98 -18.07 29.64
N ILE A 194 2.74 -17.12 29.11
CA ILE A 194 3.83 -16.46 29.86
C ILE A 194 3.28 -15.71 31.07
N ARG A 195 2.17 -14.98 30.94
CA ARG A 195 1.55 -14.26 32.06
C ARG A 195 1.09 -15.22 33.14
N GLU A 196 0.39 -16.29 32.77
CA GLU A 196 -0.11 -17.30 33.70
C GLU A 196 1.04 -17.98 34.46
N MET A 197 2.11 -18.37 33.75
CA MET A 197 3.31 -18.97 34.37
C MET A 197 3.98 -18.03 35.38
N VAL A 198 4.09 -16.73 35.05
CA VAL A 198 4.67 -15.74 35.97
C VAL A 198 3.80 -15.55 37.20
N GLU A 199 2.48 -15.48 37.03
CA GLU A 199 1.54 -15.34 38.16
C GLU A 199 1.61 -16.57 39.08
N GLU A 200 1.68 -17.78 38.51
CA GLU A 200 1.86 -19.01 39.28
C GLU A 200 3.17 -18.98 40.08
N MET A 201 4.28 -18.57 39.45
CA MET A 201 5.58 -18.46 40.12
C MET A 201 5.55 -17.42 41.26
N ILE A 202 4.91 -16.26 41.05
CA ILE A 202 4.70 -15.25 42.09
C ILE A 202 3.91 -15.84 43.26
N ASN A 203 2.87 -16.62 42.98
CA ASN A 203 2.05 -17.24 44.02
C ASN A 203 2.84 -18.25 44.86
N VAL A 204 3.69 -19.05 44.23
CA VAL A 204 4.61 -19.96 44.92
C VAL A 204 5.58 -19.19 45.81
N LEU A 205 6.20 -18.12 45.30
CA LEU A 205 7.14 -17.30 46.06
C LEU A 205 6.46 -16.64 47.27
N ARG A 206 5.27 -16.05 47.08
CA ARG A 206 4.47 -15.46 48.17
C ARG A 206 4.08 -16.51 49.22
N GLN A 207 3.77 -17.74 48.82
CA GLN A 207 3.46 -18.81 49.76
C GLN A 207 4.69 -19.21 50.58
N SER A 208 5.87 -19.30 49.96
CA SER A 208 7.14 -19.57 50.63
C SER A 208 7.48 -18.47 51.64
N GLU A 209 7.36 -17.20 51.24
CA GLU A 209 7.57 -16.03 52.09
C GLU A 209 6.68 -16.07 53.35
N ARG A 210 5.38 -16.36 53.19
CA ARG A 210 4.45 -16.50 54.32
C ARG A 210 4.89 -17.58 55.30
N LYS A 211 5.30 -18.76 54.80
CA LYS A 211 5.75 -19.88 55.64
C LYS A 211 7.02 -19.52 56.43
N LEU A 212 8.02 -18.92 55.77
CA LEU A 212 9.27 -18.53 56.41
C LEU A 212 9.05 -17.41 57.44
N THR A 213 8.20 -16.43 57.12
CA THR A 213 7.84 -15.34 58.03
C THR A 213 7.13 -15.87 59.27
N GLU A 214 6.18 -16.79 59.10
CA GLU A 214 5.46 -17.44 60.20
C GLU A 214 6.40 -18.26 61.08
N GLN A 215 7.35 -18.99 60.49
CA GLN A 215 8.36 -19.74 61.24
C GLN A 215 9.25 -18.80 62.06
N ALA A 216 9.71 -17.69 61.48
CA ALA A 216 10.53 -16.70 62.18
C ALA A 216 9.79 -16.06 63.35
N LYS A 217 8.50 -15.73 63.17
CA LYS A 217 7.62 -15.22 64.25
C LYS A 217 7.51 -16.21 65.40
N ARG A 218 7.21 -17.48 65.13
CA ARG A 218 7.12 -18.52 66.17
C ARG A 218 8.39 -18.65 66.97
N VAL A 219 9.54 -18.73 66.29
CA VAL A 219 10.85 -18.79 66.98
C VAL A 219 11.07 -17.55 67.84
N THR A 220 10.71 -16.38 67.34
CA THR A 220 10.84 -15.11 68.09
C THR A 220 9.95 -15.12 69.34
N ASP A 221 8.68 -15.49 69.19
CA ASP A 221 7.70 -15.55 70.28
C ASP A 221 8.13 -16.57 71.36
N ASP A 222 8.61 -17.75 70.94
CA ASP A 222 9.13 -18.77 71.86
C ASP A 222 10.36 -18.26 72.63
N LYS A 223 11.28 -17.55 71.95
CA LYS A 223 12.47 -16.95 72.59
C LYS A 223 12.09 -15.84 73.58
N LEU A 224 11.17 -14.96 73.21
CA LEU A 224 10.68 -13.89 74.09
C LEU A 224 9.98 -14.46 75.33
N LYS A 225 9.20 -15.53 75.16
CA LYS A 225 8.54 -16.22 76.27
C LYS A 225 9.56 -16.81 77.24
N MET A 226 10.58 -17.51 76.75
CA MET A 226 11.65 -18.05 77.60
C MET A 226 12.42 -16.96 78.33
N LEU A 227 12.74 -15.85 77.67
CA LEU A 227 13.41 -14.70 78.32
C LEU A 227 12.53 -14.10 79.43
N SER A 228 11.22 -13.99 79.22
CA SER A 228 10.28 -13.53 80.26
C SER A 228 10.27 -14.45 81.48
N GLU A 229 10.29 -15.76 81.27
CA GLU A 229 10.37 -16.75 82.36
C GLU A 229 11.70 -16.65 83.13
N GLN A 230 12.82 -16.48 82.42
CA GLN A 230 14.14 -16.26 83.02
C GLN A 230 14.21 -14.95 83.82
N MET A 231 13.65 -13.85 83.29
CA MET A 231 13.59 -12.56 83.99
C MET A 231 12.82 -12.68 85.30
N LYS A 232 11.62 -13.28 85.29
CA LYS A 232 10.82 -13.53 86.50
C LYS A 232 11.59 -14.35 87.53
N SER A 233 12.30 -15.39 87.09
CA SER A 233 13.14 -16.20 87.97
C SER A 233 14.29 -15.40 88.58
N ALA A 234 14.92 -14.50 87.82
CA ALA A 234 16.01 -13.65 88.28
C ALA A 234 15.50 -12.59 89.27
N GLU A 235 14.36 -11.95 88.99
CA GLU A 235 13.69 -11.01 89.89
C GLU A 235 13.33 -11.65 91.23
N MET A 236 12.75 -12.86 91.21
CA MET A 236 12.48 -13.62 92.44
C MET A 236 13.76 -13.91 93.23
N SER A 237 14.85 -14.26 92.54
CA SER A 237 16.14 -14.53 93.19
C SER A 237 16.77 -13.28 93.79
N LEU A 238 16.66 -12.14 93.10
CA LEU A 238 17.14 -10.85 93.58
C LEU A 238 16.40 -10.42 94.85
N SER A 239 15.06 -10.51 94.85
CA SER A 239 14.23 -10.20 96.03
C SER A 239 14.65 -11.03 97.26
N VAL A 240 14.95 -12.33 97.08
CA VAL A 240 15.42 -13.18 98.18
C VAL A 240 16.78 -12.72 98.71
N LEU A 241 17.69 -12.24 97.84
CA LEU A 241 18.99 -11.74 98.27
C LEU A 241 18.88 -10.38 98.98
N GLU A 242 18.03 -9.49 98.48
CA GLU A 242 17.73 -8.20 99.13
C GLU A 242 17.15 -8.40 100.53
N ASP A 243 16.23 -9.36 100.69
CA ASP A 243 15.65 -9.72 102.00
C ASP A 243 16.71 -10.22 103.01
N VAL A 244 17.85 -10.75 102.56
CA VAL A 244 18.95 -11.24 103.41
C VAL A 244 19.92 -10.13 103.81
N GLU A 245 20.09 -9.09 103.00
CA GLU A 245 20.92 -7.92 103.36
C GLU A 245 20.29 -7.06 104.47
N ASP A 246 18.96 -7.10 104.63
CA ASP A 246 18.21 -6.35 105.64
C ASP A 246 18.18 -7.00 107.05
N TYR A 247 18.87 -8.13 107.25
CA TYR A 247 19.01 -8.85 108.54
C TYR A 247 20.41 -8.70 109.17
#